data_AF-A0A9W7FY69-F1
#
_entry.id   AF-A0A9W7FY69-F1
#
_cell.length_a   1.000
_cell.length_b   1.000
_cell.length_c   1.000
_cell.angle_alpha   90.00
_cell.angle_beta   90.00
_cell.angle_gamma   90.00
#
_symmetry.space_group_name_H-M   'P 1'
#
loop_
_entity.id
_entity.type
_entity.pdbx_description
1 polymer ?
#
loop_
_entity_poly.entity_id
_entity_poly.type
_entity_poly.pdbx_seq_one_letter_code
_entity_poly.pdbx_strand_id
1 'polypeptide(L)'
;MFNHDVLMFTGVFILLQFVTARCQHGSPSCPCIDVPTWPTNLGRRADNTTCMLTLFGDEIQCLNSSYGIGSCRTWDLGMNKNCPGLDYCVESWCYVDPVVCMGSKFLMRSTDVILEGEGAYYSYETCGGEDEAWQENKNEVVMKGKTFRVGVPAASYPLHYLEHKITGEKYDSGPWPLATDLDIYMSKYYAYI
;
A
#
# COMPACT_ATOMS: atom_id res chain seq x y z
N MET A 1 53.08 -18.75 -50.64
CA MET A 1 53.18 -17.61 -49.70
C MET A 1 51.79 -17.01 -49.59
N PHE A 2 51.35 -16.71 -48.35
CA PHE A 2 50.03 -16.25 -47.91
C PHE A 2 49.00 -17.35 -47.57
N ASN A 3 49.22 -17.87 -46.36
CA ASN A 3 48.25 -18.41 -45.42
C ASN A 3 47.50 -17.23 -44.78
N HIS A 4 46.17 -17.27 -44.60
CA HIS A 4 45.44 -16.54 -43.55
C HIS A 4 43.99 -17.03 -43.45
N ASP A 5 43.77 -17.76 -42.36
CA ASP A 5 42.58 -18.08 -41.58
C ASP A 5 41.27 -17.34 -41.90
N VAL A 6 40.22 -18.13 -42.12
CA VAL A 6 38.82 -17.70 -42.17
C VAL A 6 38.35 -17.43 -40.74
N LEU A 7 38.16 -16.15 -40.43
CA LEU A 7 37.57 -15.64 -39.20
C LEU A 7 36.17 -16.23 -38.97
N MET A 8 36.04 -17.03 -37.90
CA MET A 8 34.77 -17.39 -37.29
C MET A 8 34.06 -16.13 -36.79
N PHE A 9 32.91 -15.79 -37.37
CA PHE A 9 31.99 -14.82 -36.81
C PHE A 9 31.36 -15.40 -35.54
N THR A 10 31.94 -15.09 -34.38
CA THR A 10 31.26 -15.25 -33.10
C THR A 10 30.13 -14.23 -33.04
N GLY A 11 28.92 -14.68 -33.37
CA GLY A 11 27.69 -13.92 -33.21
C GLY A 11 27.42 -13.65 -31.74
N VAL A 12 27.69 -12.43 -31.30
CA VAL A 12 27.22 -11.92 -30.01
C VAL A 12 25.72 -11.70 -30.14
N PHE A 13 24.93 -12.68 -29.69
CA PHE A 13 23.50 -12.49 -29.45
C PHE A 13 23.34 -11.51 -28.29
N ILE A 14 23.21 -10.23 -28.61
CA ILE A 14 22.79 -9.20 -27.65
C ILE A 14 21.33 -9.50 -27.32
N LEU A 15 21.10 -10.25 -26.23
CA LEU A 15 19.80 -10.35 -25.59
C LEU A 15 19.38 -8.93 -25.20
N LEU A 16 18.46 -8.35 -25.97
CA LEU A 16 17.77 -7.12 -25.62
C LEU A 16 16.96 -7.43 -24.36
N GLN A 17 17.56 -7.22 -23.19
CA GLN A 17 16.85 -7.20 -21.93
C GLN A 17 15.83 -6.07 -22.07
N PHE A 18 14.55 -6.41 -22.23
CA PHE A 18 13.46 -5.47 -22.08
C PHE A 18 13.49 -5.02 -20.62
N VAL A 19 14.26 -3.95 -20.34
CA VAL A 19 14.10 -3.20 -19.11
C VAL A 19 12.68 -2.66 -19.20
N THR A 20 11.76 -3.28 -18.47
CA THR A 20 10.41 -2.76 -18.29
C THR A 20 10.58 -1.39 -17.66
N ALA A 21 10.49 -0.34 -18.46
CA ALA A 21 10.48 1.02 -17.99
C ALA A 21 9.26 1.14 -17.08
N ARG A 22 9.48 1.11 -15.76
CA ARG A 22 8.44 1.48 -14.80
C ARG A 22 8.06 2.91 -15.16
N CYS A 23 6.79 3.13 -15.50
CA CYS A 23 6.29 4.46 -15.82
C CYS A 23 6.62 5.39 -14.64
N GLN A 24 7.61 6.26 -14.83
CA GLN A 24 8.08 7.14 -13.76
C GLN A 24 6.98 8.11 -13.30
N HIS A 25 5.96 8.34 -14.12
CA HIS A 25 4.81 9.23 -13.85
C HIS A 25 3.48 8.46 -13.67
N GLY A 26 3.53 7.14 -13.42
CA GLY A 26 2.33 6.32 -13.24
C GLY A 26 1.64 5.92 -14.56
N SER A 27 0.53 5.21 -14.44
CA SER A 27 -0.26 4.74 -15.57
C SER A 27 -0.94 5.90 -16.33
N PRO A 28 -1.03 5.88 -17.67
CA PRO A 28 -1.74 6.91 -18.43
C PRO A 28 -3.22 7.07 -18.05
N SER A 29 -3.88 6.01 -17.57
CA SER A 29 -5.28 6.06 -17.14
C SER A 29 -5.49 6.55 -15.72
N CYS A 30 -4.41 6.69 -14.95
CA CYS A 30 -4.42 7.19 -13.57
C CYS A 30 -3.01 7.73 -13.27
N PRO A 31 -2.65 8.90 -13.82
CA PRO A 31 -1.29 9.42 -13.72
C PRO A 31 -1.00 9.96 -12.33
N CYS A 32 0.28 9.96 -11.96
CA CYS A 32 0.74 10.73 -10.81
C CYS A 32 0.51 12.22 -11.06
N ILE A 33 0.08 12.95 -10.04
CA ILE A 33 -0.07 14.40 -10.17
C ILE A 33 1.25 15.11 -9.87
N ASP A 34 1.54 16.16 -10.64
CA ASP A 34 2.70 17.02 -10.44
C ASP A 34 2.43 18.17 -9.46
N VAL A 35 1.15 18.52 -9.29
CA VAL A 35 0.71 19.65 -8.46
C VAL A 35 -0.41 19.17 -7.54
N PRO A 36 -0.21 19.21 -6.20
CA PRO A 36 -1.26 18.95 -5.23
C PRO A 36 -2.45 19.89 -5.44
N THR A 37 -3.65 19.33 -5.45
CA THR A 37 -4.91 20.09 -5.54
C THR A 37 -5.55 20.32 -4.17
N TRP A 38 -4.99 19.72 -3.11
CA TRP A 38 -5.43 19.86 -1.73
C TRP A 38 -4.58 20.89 -0.97
N PRO A 39 -5.10 21.44 0.13
CA PRO A 39 -4.30 22.24 1.05
C PRO A 39 -3.16 21.39 1.61
N THR A 40 -1.91 21.81 1.42
CA THR A 40 -0.78 21.16 2.09
C THR A 40 -0.32 22.01 3.26
N ASN A 41 -0.38 21.47 4.47
CA ASN A 41 0.36 22.06 5.57
C ASN A 41 1.85 21.86 5.39
N LEU A 42 2.53 22.97 5.19
CA LEU A 42 3.95 23.02 4.98
C LEU A 42 4.66 23.44 6.25
N GLY A 43 5.58 22.61 6.71
CA GLY A 43 6.50 22.92 7.78
C GLY A 43 7.80 23.53 7.24
N ARG A 44 8.71 23.88 8.16
CA ARG A 44 10.11 24.17 7.82
C ARG A 44 11.06 23.30 8.60
N ARG A 45 12.09 22.83 7.93
CA ARG A 45 13.25 22.15 8.52
C ARG A 45 14.21 23.17 9.15
N ALA A 46 15.16 22.67 9.93
CA ALA A 46 16.20 23.49 10.55
C ALA A 46 17.07 24.26 9.55
N ASP A 47 17.21 23.73 8.33
CA ASP A 47 17.91 24.37 7.20
C ASP A 47 17.03 25.36 6.41
N ASN A 48 15.85 25.70 6.94
CA ASN A 48 14.85 26.59 6.34
C ASN A 48 14.22 26.04 5.03
N THR A 49 14.42 24.77 4.69
CA THR A 49 13.72 24.12 3.58
C THR A 49 12.28 23.76 3.97
N THR A 50 11.37 23.88 3.01
CA THR A 50 9.96 23.54 3.20
C THR A 50 9.76 22.03 3.19
N CYS A 51 8.86 21.54 4.04
CA CYS A 51 8.55 20.12 4.16
C CYS A 51 7.06 19.87 4.23
N MET A 52 6.63 18.68 3.85
CA MET A 52 5.27 18.22 4.06
C MET A 52 5.14 17.71 5.50
N LEU A 53 4.16 18.20 6.25
CA LEU A 53 3.87 17.69 7.59
C LEU A 53 2.96 16.47 7.49
N THR A 54 3.47 15.33 7.94
CA THR A 54 2.82 14.03 7.82
C THR A 54 2.71 13.37 9.20
N LEU A 55 1.51 12.93 9.57
CA LEU A 55 1.20 12.26 10.82
C LEU A 55 1.28 10.74 10.64
N PHE A 56 2.16 10.08 11.38
CA PHE A 56 2.24 8.62 11.46
C PHE A 56 1.94 8.17 12.89
N GLY A 57 0.74 7.65 13.12
CA GLY A 57 0.25 7.41 14.48
C GLY A 57 0.15 8.74 15.24
N ASP A 58 0.94 8.89 16.30
CA ASP A 58 0.98 10.12 17.11
C ASP A 58 2.22 11.00 16.83
N GLU A 59 3.07 10.63 15.86
CA GLU A 59 4.27 11.42 15.49
C GLU A 59 4.02 12.26 14.23
N ILE A 60 4.29 13.57 14.32
CA ILE A 60 4.38 14.44 13.15
C ILE A 60 5.80 14.40 12.60
N GLN A 61 5.94 14.03 11.33
CA GLN A 61 7.19 14.01 10.58
C GLN A 61 7.18 15.08 9.48
N CYS A 62 8.37 15.62 9.19
CA CYS A 62 8.59 16.70 8.22
C CYS A 62 9.29 16.11 6.98
N LEU A 63 8.51 15.48 6.12
CA LEU A 63 8.97 14.77 4.92
C LEU A 63 9.33 15.73 3.79
N ASN A 64 9.96 15.24 2.73
CA ASN A 64 10.27 16.11 1.58
C ASN A 64 8.98 16.80 1.09
N SER A 65 9.03 18.07 0.70
CA SER A 65 7.86 18.77 0.18
C SER A 65 7.27 18.10 -1.08
N SER A 66 8.08 17.30 -1.80
CA SER A 66 7.64 16.50 -2.94
C SER A 66 7.18 15.08 -2.57
N TYR A 67 7.00 14.76 -1.29
CA TYR A 67 6.63 13.41 -0.85
C TYR A 67 5.37 12.92 -1.58
N GLY A 68 5.46 11.79 -2.29
CA GLY A 68 4.36 11.23 -3.09
C GLY A 68 4.05 11.96 -4.41
N ILE A 69 4.71 13.08 -4.74
CA ILE A 69 4.31 13.96 -5.86
C ILE A 69 5.13 13.68 -7.13
N GLY A 70 4.45 13.69 -8.27
CA GLY A 70 5.02 13.75 -9.62
C GLY A 70 5.73 12.49 -10.10
N SER A 71 5.95 11.49 -9.23
CA SER A 71 6.58 10.25 -9.69
C SER A 71 6.30 9.03 -8.82
N CYS A 72 6.34 7.87 -9.48
CA CYS A 72 6.32 6.56 -8.85
C CYS A 72 7.66 6.26 -8.20
N ARG A 73 7.67 6.21 -6.86
CA ARG A 73 8.85 5.88 -6.06
C ARG A 73 8.46 5.15 -4.79
N THR A 74 9.44 4.50 -4.17
CA THR A 74 9.34 3.95 -2.82
C THR A 74 9.48 5.08 -1.80
N TRP A 75 8.49 5.97 -1.74
CA TRP A 75 8.58 7.23 -1.00
C TRP A 75 8.84 7.02 0.49
N ASP A 76 8.22 6.01 1.09
CA ASP A 76 8.39 5.71 2.52
C ASP A 76 9.80 5.24 2.86
N LEU A 77 10.43 4.45 1.98
CA LEU A 77 11.75 3.86 2.22
C LEU A 77 12.82 4.95 2.45
N GLY A 78 13.26 5.06 3.71
CA GLY A 78 14.30 6.00 4.13
C GLY A 78 13.83 7.44 4.33
N MET A 79 12.56 7.76 4.11
CA MET A 79 11.98 9.07 4.46
C MET A 79 11.07 9.00 5.68
N ASN A 80 10.24 7.97 5.76
CA ASN A 80 9.34 7.72 6.88
C ASN A 80 10.10 6.95 7.96
N LYS A 81 10.20 7.48 9.18
CA LYS A 81 10.94 6.80 10.27
C LYS A 81 10.25 5.52 10.74
N ASN A 82 8.95 5.38 10.52
CA ASN A 82 8.15 4.22 10.94
C ASN A 82 8.29 3.06 9.97
N CYS A 83 8.94 3.30 8.83
CA CYS A 83 9.01 2.40 7.72
C CYS A 83 9.95 1.18 7.88
N PRO A 84 11.15 1.27 8.51
CA PRO A 84 12.08 0.14 8.51
C PRO A 84 11.47 -1.19 8.99
N GLY A 85 11.42 -2.18 8.09
CA GLY A 85 10.92 -3.54 8.36
C GLY A 85 9.47 -3.81 8.00
N LEU A 86 8.76 -2.86 7.39
CA LEU A 86 7.37 -3.03 6.93
C LEU A 86 7.33 -3.22 5.41
N ASP A 87 6.47 -4.11 4.92
CA ASP A 87 6.47 -4.49 3.50
C ASP A 87 6.05 -3.34 2.57
N TYR A 88 5.07 -2.52 2.98
CA TYR A 88 4.61 -1.37 2.18
C TYR A 88 5.71 -0.34 1.88
N CYS A 89 6.81 -0.36 2.64
CA CYS A 89 7.87 0.61 2.49
C CYS A 89 8.61 0.56 1.17
N VAL A 90 8.77 -0.65 0.65
CA VAL A 90 9.44 -0.87 -0.63
C VAL A 90 8.46 -0.76 -1.81
N GLU A 91 7.19 -0.48 -1.52
CA GLU A 91 6.17 -0.34 -2.53
C GLU A 91 6.23 1.03 -3.19
N SER A 92 6.10 1.03 -4.51
CA SER A 92 6.10 2.26 -5.29
C SER A 92 4.69 2.83 -5.32
N TRP A 93 4.56 4.13 -5.07
CA TRP A 93 3.28 4.83 -5.12
C TRP A 93 3.44 6.29 -5.52
N CYS A 94 2.31 6.96 -5.76
CA CYS A 94 2.23 8.41 -5.89
C CYS A 94 0.82 8.92 -5.56
N TYR A 95 0.71 10.23 -5.36
CA TYR A 95 -0.57 10.92 -5.33
C TYR A 95 -1.16 11.03 -6.74
N VAL A 96 -2.48 10.93 -6.81
CA VAL A 96 -3.26 10.84 -8.05
C VAL A 96 -4.49 11.74 -7.98
N ASP A 97 -5.04 12.07 -9.14
CA ASP A 97 -6.34 12.75 -9.24
C ASP A 97 -7.47 11.71 -9.11
N PRO A 98 -8.34 11.81 -8.09
CA PRO A 98 -9.37 10.81 -7.88
C PRO A 98 -10.41 10.75 -9.00
N VAL A 99 -10.73 11.88 -9.63
CA VAL A 99 -11.72 11.93 -10.72
C VAL A 99 -11.20 11.21 -11.95
N VAL A 100 -9.92 11.43 -12.29
CA VAL A 100 -9.27 10.73 -13.41
C VAL A 100 -9.17 9.23 -13.12
N CYS A 101 -8.75 8.87 -11.90
CA CYS A 101 -8.49 7.48 -11.53
C CYS A 101 -9.73 6.63 -11.29
N MET A 102 -10.89 7.23 -10.96
CA MET A 102 -12.17 6.51 -10.89
C MET A 102 -12.54 5.81 -12.21
N GLY A 103 -12.08 6.34 -13.35
CA GLY A 103 -12.27 5.72 -14.66
C GLY A 103 -11.29 4.58 -14.97
N SER A 104 -10.35 4.29 -14.06
CA SER A 104 -9.29 3.32 -14.23
C SER A 104 -9.57 2.01 -13.48
N LYS A 105 -8.74 1.00 -13.72
CA LYS A 105 -8.77 -0.26 -12.95
C LYS A 105 -7.97 -0.20 -11.65
N PHE A 106 -7.24 0.90 -11.40
CA PHE A 106 -6.28 0.99 -10.31
C PHE A 106 -6.98 1.43 -9.03
N LEU A 107 -6.71 0.72 -7.94
CA LEU A 107 -7.17 1.12 -6.62
C LEU A 107 -6.50 2.42 -6.19
N MET A 108 -7.29 3.28 -5.54
CA MET A 108 -6.82 4.53 -4.96
C MET A 108 -7.47 4.75 -3.60
N ARG A 109 -6.79 5.50 -2.73
CA ARG A 109 -7.24 5.72 -1.35
C ARG A 109 -7.02 7.17 -0.96
N SER A 110 -7.94 7.71 -0.16
CA SER A 110 -7.72 8.99 0.51
C SER A 110 -6.61 8.83 1.55
N THR A 111 -5.76 9.84 1.67
CA THR A 111 -4.78 9.88 2.77
C THR A 111 -5.35 10.55 4.01
N ASP A 112 -5.04 9.97 5.15
CA ASP A 112 -5.29 10.49 6.50
C ASP A 112 -4.00 10.98 7.17
N VAL A 113 -2.85 10.87 6.49
CA VAL A 113 -1.54 11.18 7.07
C VAL A 113 -1.06 12.60 6.75
N ILE A 114 -1.55 13.26 5.69
CA ILE A 114 -1.23 14.69 5.48
C ILE A 114 -2.10 15.53 6.41
N LEU A 115 -1.47 16.37 7.26
CA LEU A 115 -2.20 17.30 8.12
C LEU A 115 -2.97 18.33 7.27
N GLU A 116 -4.30 18.40 7.46
CA GLU A 116 -5.24 19.18 6.62
C GLU A 116 -5.13 18.85 5.12
N GLY A 117 -4.74 17.61 4.80
CA GLY A 117 -4.67 17.11 3.44
C GLY A 117 -6.00 16.60 2.90
N GLU A 118 -7.13 17.16 3.35
CA GLU A 118 -8.44 16.71 2.90
C GLU A 118 -8.54 16.77 1.36
N GLY A 119 -8.93 15.64 0.77
CA GLY A 119 -9.02 15.51 -0.69
C GLY A 119 -7.76 14.99 -1.38
N ALA A 120 -6.69 14.68 -0.65
CA ALA A 120 -5.52 14.00 -1.20
C ALA A 120 -5.78 12.50 -1.39
N TYR A 121 -5.46 11.96 -2.58
CA TYR A 121 -5.59 10.54 -2.92
C TYR A 121 -4.29 9.98 -3.48
N TYR A 122 -3.94 8.76 -3.10
CA TYR A 122 -2.75 8.05 -3.59
C TYR A 122 -3.11 6.68 -4.14
N SER A 123 -2.21 6.12 -4.94
CA SER A 123 -2.33 4.77 -5.49
C SER A 123 -0.96 4.09 -5.57
N TYR A 124 -0.88 2.89 -5.01
CA TYR A 124 0.24 1.96 -5.21
C TYR A 124 0.16 1.30 -6.59
N GLU A 125 -1.03 0.83 -6.98
CA GLU A 125 -1.21 0.08 -8.22
C GLU A 125 -0.92 0.90 -9.49
N THR A 126 -1.18 2.23 -9.45
CA THR A 126 -0.77 3.17 -10.51
C THR A 126 0.71 3.06 -10.85
N CYS A 127 1.52 2.74 -9.85
CA CYS A 127 2.97 2.60 -9.93
C CYS A 127 3.44 1.15 -10.02
N GLY A 128 2.51 0.20 -10.08
CA GLY A 128 2.79 -1.23 -10.03
C GLY A 128 3.25 -1.73 -8.66
N GLY A 129 2.99 -0.96 -7.59
CA GLY A 129 3.14 -1.43 -6.22
C GLY A 129 1.91 -2.20 -5.73
N GLU A 130 2.09 -2.96 -4.66
CA GLU A 130 1.08 -3.77 -4.01
C GLU A 130 0.35 -2.95 -2.94
N ASP A 131 -0.95 -2.74 -3.12
CA ASP A 131 -1.77 -2.00 -2.16
C ASP A 131 -2.06 -2.83 -0.89
N GLU A 132 -2.06 -4.16 -1.02
CA GLU A 132 -2.31 -5.12 0.05
C GLU A 132 -1.34 -4.95 1.22
N ALA A 133 -0.04 -4.76 0.95
CA ALA A 133 0.97 -4.60 1.99
C ALA A 133 0.68 -3.40 2.91
N TRP A 134 0.16 -2.30 2.34
CA TRP A 134 -0.26 -1.15 3.12
C TRP A 134 -1.55 -1.43 3.91
N GLN A 135 -2.51 -2.15 3.32
CA GLN A 135 -3.74 -2.55 4.01
C GLN A 135 -3.48 -3.47 5.20
N GLU A 136 -2.62 -4.46 5.03
CA GLU A 136 -2.25 -5.38 6.10
C GLU A 136 -1.61 -4.62 7.26
N ASN A 137 -0.64 -3.76 7.00
CA ASN A 137 -0.04 -2.91 8.03
C ASN A 137 -1.07 -1.99 8.70
N LYS A 138 -1.97 -1.35 7.94
CA LYS A 138 -3.01 -0.48 8.52
C LYS A 138 -3.96 -1.29 9.42
N ASN A 139 -4.35 -2.49 8.98
CA ASN A 139 -5.16 -3.39 9.80
C ASN A 139 -4.41 -3.82 11.06
N GLU A 140 -3.13 -4.15 10.98
CA GLU A 140 -2.34 -4.45 12.17
C GLU A 140 -2.30 -3.25 13.13
N VAL A 141 -1.93 -2.06 12.66
CA VAL A 141 -1.82 -0.86 13.52
C VAL A 141 -3.17 -0.46 14.11
N VAL A 142 -4.24 -0.47 13.31
CA VAL A 142 -5.57 -0.04 13.74
C VAL A 142 -6.23 -1.08 14.63
N MET A 143 -6.04 -2.38 14.37
CA MET A 143 -6.81 -3.45 15.01
C MET A 143 -6.05 -4.13 16.15
N LYS A 144 -4.72 -3.99 16.24
CA LYS A 144 -3.90 -4.61 17.29
C LYS A 144 -4.36 -4.19 18.68
N GLY A 145 -4.76 -5.18 19.48
CA GLY A 145 -5.27 -4.99 20.83
C GLY A 145 -6.70 -4.44 20.92
N LYS A 146 -7.41 -4.28 19.79
CA LYS A 146 -8.82 -3.88 19.77
C LYS A 146 -9.72 -5.10 19.67
N THR A 147 -10.87 -5.06 20.34
CA THR A 147 -11.91 -6.08 20.25
C THR A 147 -12.99 -5.66 19.24
N PHE A 148 -13.22 -6.47 18.21
CA PHE A 148 -14.33 -6.26 17.27
C PHE A 148 -15.58 -6.96 17.74
N ARG A 149 -16.72 -6.29 17.56
CA ARG A 149 -18.04 -6.93 17.66
C ARG A 149 -18.50 -7.25 16.26
N VAL A 150 -18.45 -8.50 15.88
CA VAL A 150 -19.03 -8.97 14.62
C VAL A 150 -20.44 -9.45 14.87
N GLY A 151 -21.39 -8.99 14.06
CA GLY A 151 -22.72 -9.60 13.99
C GLY A 151 -22.65 -10.73 12.99
N VAL A 152 -22.60 -11.98 13.46
CA VAL A 152 -22.82 -13.14 12.58
C VAL A 152 -24.32 -13.27 12.36
N PRO A 153 -24.87 -13.02 11.15
CA PRO A 153 -26.30 -13.16 10.93
C PRO A 153 -26.69 -14.62 11.15
N ALA A 154 -27.54 -14.87 12.16
CA ALA A 154 -27.90 -16.21 12.64
C ALA A 154 -28.80 -17.03 11.69
N ALA A 155 -28.91 -16.68 10.41
CA ALA A 155 -30.00 -17.15 9.55
C ALA A 155 -29.60 -18.02 8.34
N SER A 156 -28.33 -18.41 8.18
CA SER A 156 -27.94 -19.33 7.11
C SER A 156 -27.09 -20.46 7.66
N TYR A 157 -27.76 -21.48 8.20
CA TYR A 157 -27.15 -22.76 8.52
C TYR A 157 -26.82 -23.56 7.24
N PRO A 158 -25.82 -24.48 7.28
CA PRO A 158 -24.99 -24.80 8.45
C PRO A 158 -23.49 -24.49 8.25
N LEU A 159 -22.79 -24.35 9.39
CA LEU A 159 -21.34 -24.48 9.62
C LEU A 159 -20.49 -23.18 9.74
N HIS A 160 -20.89 -22.27 10.63
CA HIS A 160 -19.90 -21.39 11.26
C HIS A 160 -19.69 -21.86 12.71
N TYR A 161 -18.44 -22.21 13.04
CA TYR A 161 -18.01 -22.60 14.39
C TYR A 161 -16.75 -21.80 14.75
N LEU A 162 -16.54 -21.53 16.03
CA LEU A 162 -15.27 -20.99 16.52
C LEU A 162 -14.35 -22.17 16.86
N GLU A 163 -13.08 -22.12 16.47
CA GLU A 163 -12.11 -23.17 16.80
C GLU A 163 -11.04 -22.62 17.74
N HIS A 164 -10.81 -23.31 18.86
CA HIS A 164 -9.75 -22.94 19.79
C HIS A 164 -8.39 -23.35 19.23
N LYS A 165 -7.52 -22.38 18.95
CA LYS A 165 -6.26 -22.57 18.21
C LYS A 165 -5.29 -23.57 18.86
N ILE A 166 -5.32 -23.70 20.19
CA ILE A 166 -4.39 -24.56 20.93
C ILE A 166 -4.94 -25.99 21.08
N THR A 167 -6.26 -26.15 21.17
CA THR A 167 -6.88 -27.45 21.48
C THR A 167 -7.64 -28.06 20.30
N GLY A 168 -7.93 -27.28 19.26
CA GLY A 168 -8.75 -27.69 18.11
C GLY A 168 -10.24 -27.86 18.44
N GLU A 169 -10.67 -27.47 19.65
CA GLU A 169 -12.06 -27.62 20.08
C GLU A 169 -12.98 -26.64 19.35
N LYS A 170 -14.13 -27.13 18.90
CA LYS A 170 -15.10 -26.36 18.10
C LYS A 170 -16.30 -25.97 18.95
N TYR A 171 -16.66 -24.69 18.94
CA TYR A 171 -17.82 -24.16 19.65
C TYR A 171 -18.89 -23.65 18.68
N ASP A 172 -20.14 -24.02 18.94
CA ASP A 172 -21.30 -23.48 18.22
C ASP A 172 -21.47 -21.99 18.58
N SER A 173 -21.88 -21.17 17.60
CA SER A 173 -22.05 -19.72 17.73
C SER A 173 -23.26 -19.30 18.59
N GLY A 174 -23.60 -20.07 19.63
CA GLY A 174 -24.68 -19.77 20.57
C GLY A 174 -24.45 -18.49 21.39
N PRO A 175 -25.48 -18.01 22.10
CA PRO A 175 -25.46 -16.68 22.71
C PRO A 175 -24.56 -16.64 23.96
N TRP A 176 -23.31 -16.18 23.77
CA TRP A 176 -22.35 -15.62 24.74
C TRP A 176 -21.70 -16.63 25.72
N PRO A 177 -20.43 -16.44 26.17
CA PRO A 177 -19.80 -15.20 26.62
C PRO A 177 -18.65 -14.71 25.73
N LEU A 178 -18.25 -13.47 25.97
CA LEU A 178 -17.11 -12.76 25.37
C LEU A 178 -15.88 -13.66 25.29
N ALA A 179 -15.60 -14.20 24.11
CA ALA A 179 -14.38 -14.96 23.89
C ALA A 179 -13.26 -13.98 23.56
N THR A 180 -12.36 -13.78 24.51
CA THR A 180 -11.18 -12.92 24.36
C THR A 180 -10.05 -13.57 23.57
N ASP A 181 -10.18 -14.87 23.24
CA ASP A 181 -9.08 -15.69 22.71
C ASP A 181 -9.48 -16.63 21.54
N LEU A 182 -10.61 -16.38 20.85
CA LEU A 182 -11.05 -17.21 19.71
C LEU A 182 -10.79 -16.53 18.37
N ASP A 183 -10.02 -17.20 17.50
CA ASP A 183 -9.87 -16.84 16.09
C ASP A 183 -11.18 -17.17 15.36
N ILE A 184 -11.84 -16.15 14.79
CA ILE A 184 -13.07 -16.34 14.02
C ILE A 184 -12.70 -16.85 12.63
N TYR A 185 -12.87 -18.16 12.39
CA TYR A 185 -12.78 -18.73 11.06
C TYR A 185 -14.03 -18.36 10.24
N MET A 186 -13.99 -17.19 9.59
CA MET A 186 -14.96 -16.86 8.54
C MET A 186 -14.61 -17.69 7.31
N SER A 187 -15.39 -18.75 7.05
CA SER A 187 -15.32 -19.44 5.76
C SER A 187 -15.69 -18.45 4.65
N LYS A 188 -14.68 -18.04 3.89
CA LYS A 188 -14.72 -17.35 2.59
C LYS A 188 -16.07 -16.73 2.19
N TYR A 189 -16.43 -15.59 2.76
CA TYR A 189 -17.35 -14.68 2.10
C TYR A 189 -16.88 -13.24 2.28
N TYR A 190 -16.65 -12.59 1.14
CA TYR A 190 -16.23 -11.22 0.96
C TYR A 190 -17.01 -10.28 1.89
N ALA A 191 -16.30 -9.63 2.81
CA ALA A 191 -16.80 -8.42 3.44
C ALA A 191 -16.54 -7.26 2.47
N TYR A 192 -17.58 -6.81 1.78
CA TYR A 192 -17.56 -5.53 1.10
C TYR A 192 -17.67 -4.43 2.19
N ILE A 193 -16.73 -3.49 2.17
CA ILE A 193 -16.81 -2.23 2.93
C ILE A 193 -17.55 -1.21 2.06
#